data_AF-A0A3Q3EGW9-F1
#
_entry.id   AF-A0A3Q3EGW9-F1
#
_cell.length_a   1.000
_cell.length_b   1.000
_cell.length_c   1.000
_cell.angle_alpha   90.00
_cell.angle_beta   90.00
_cell.angle_gamma   90.00
#
_symmetry.space_group_name_H-M   'P 1'
#
loop_
_entity.id
_entity.type
_entity.pdbx_description
1 polymer ?
#
loop_
_entity_poly.entity_id
_entity_poly.type
_entity_poly.pdbx_seq_one_letter_code
_entity_poly.pdbx_strand_id
1 'polypeptide(L)'
;MFRLMVSISTLFTGPTAGDKIYPAVDEVRGTEGESVTLRCNYETTTEDVVLYWYRHHSDLQAPQFILWKGARSNSGSQYIPDKRYESQTSRSSTELTIRKLTPEDTALYYCALETQ
;
A
#
# COMPACT_ATOMS: atom_id res chain seq x y z
N MET A 1 -8.12 14.63 14.32
CA MET A 1 -8.32 13.23 13.85
C MET A 1 -7.97 13.22 12.37
N PHE A 2 -6.90 12.51 12.00
CA PHE A 2 -6.45 12.36 10.62
C PHE A 2 -7.31 11.29 9.95
N ARG A 3 -7.74 11.52 8.71
CA ARG A 3 -8.49 10.55 7.89
C ARG A 3 -7.61 10.18 6.71
N LEU A 4 -7.22 8.91 6.63
CA LEU A 4 -6.48 8.37 5.51
C LEU A 4 -7.45 7.51 4.71
N MET A 5 -7.57 7.80 3.41
CA MET A 5 -8.38 7.00 2.52
C MET A 5 -7.48 6.00 1.81
N VAL A 6 -7.88 4.74 1.73
CA VAL A 6 -7.16 3.70 0.98
C VAL A 6 -7.99 3.36 -0.25
N SER A 7 -7.42 3.53 -1.43
CA SER A 7 -8.08 3.21 -2.69
C SER A 7 -7.17 2.35 -3.55
N ILE A 8 -7.74 1.73 -4.56
CA ILE A 8 -7.02 0.94 -5.57
C ILE A 8 -6.69 1.86 -6.74
N SER A 9 -5.47 1.76 -7.27
CA SER A 9 -5.10 2.32 -8.57
C SER A 9 -4.93 1.16 -9.56
N THR A 10 -5.93 0.89 -10.39
CA THR A 10 -5.81 -0.04 -11.52
C THR A 10 -5.03 0.64 -12.63
N LEU A 11 -3.69 0.61 -12.55
CA LEU A 11 -2.83 1.02 -13.65
C LEU A 11 -2.27 -0.27 -14.28
N PHE A 12 -2.83 -0.63 -15.45
CA PHE A 12 -2.46 -1.69 -16.43
C PHE A 12 -3.24 -3.04 -16.44
N THR A 13 -4.17 -3.10 -17.40
CA THR A 13 -4.56 -4.14 -18.39
C THR A 13 -4.55 -5.65 -18.12
N GLY A 14 -5.73 -6.27 -18.25
CA GLY A 14 -5.93 -7.59 -18.91
C GLY A 14 -6.69 -8.64 -18.08
N PRO A 15 -7.72 -9.32 -18.61
CA PRO A 15 -8.43 -10.37 -17.86
C PRO A 15 -7.67 -11.71 -18.02
N THR A 16 -6.79 -12.03 -17.08
CA THR A 16 -6.18 -13.36 -16.97
C THR A 16 -6.43 -13.89 -15.58
N ALA A 17 -7.45 -14.74 -15.39
CA ALA A 17 -7.78 -15.41 -14.12
C ALA A 17 -7.46 -14.51 -12.89
N GLY A 18 -8.10 -13.32 -12.91
CA GLY A 18 -7.47 -12.04 -12.55
C GLY A 18 -6.89 -11.95 -11.15
N ASP A 19 -5.60 -11.62 -11.08
CA ASP A 19 -4.98 -11.07 -9.89
C ASP A 19 -5.82 -9.90 -9.36
N LYS A 20 -6.01 -9.83 -8.04
CA LYS A 20 -6.80 -8.78 -7.38
C LYS A 20 -6.02 -8.21 -6.22
N ILE A 21 -6.20 -6.91 -5.99
CA ILE A 21 -5.78 -6.25 -4.76
C ILE A 21 -6.90 -5.29 -4.34
N TYR A 22 -7.21 -5.27 -3.05
CA TYR A 22 -8.28 -4.44 -2.49
C TYR A 22 -7.97 -4.00 -1.06
N PRO A 23 -8.40 -2.80 -0.65
CA PRO A 23 -8.24 -2.34 0.73
C PRO A 23 -9.06 -3.23 1.66
N ALA A 24 -8.53 -3.46 2.87
CA ALA A 24 -9.30 -4.11 3.92
C ALA A 24 -10.40 -3.18 4.48
N VAL A 25 -10.13 -1.87 4.47
CA VAL A 25 -11.05 -0.79 4.86
C VAL A 25 -10.73 0.44 4.01
N ASP A 26 -11.76 1.14 3.53
CA ASP A 26 -11.61 2.31 2.64
C ASP A 26 -11.14 3.58 3.37
N GLU A 27 -11.43 3.70 4.66
CA GLU A 27 -11.04 4.84 5.50
C GLU A 27 -10.45 4.35 6.82
N VAL A 28 -9.26 4.84 7.16
CA VAL A 28 -8.62 4.64 8.45
C VAL A 28 -8.44 6.00 9.11
N ARG A 29 -8.63 6.06 10.43
CA ARG A 29 -8.41 7.29 11.19
C ARG A 29 -7.29 7.14 12.19
N GLY A 30 -6.55 8.22 12.40
CA GLY A 30 -5.48 8.28 13.38
C GLY A 30 -5.44 9.58 14.16
N THR A 31 -4.57 9.63 15.17
CA THR A 31 -4.31 10.80 16.01
C THR A 31 -2.89 11.31 15.74
N GLU A 32 -2.65 12.59 16.04
CA GLU A 32 -1.38 13.25 15.72
C GLU A 32 -0.27 12.64 16.56
N GLY A 33 0.89 12.40 15.97
CA GLY A 33 2.01 11.77 16.66
C GLY A 33 1.85 10.27 16.93
N GLU A 34 0.67 9.68 16.75
CA GLU A 34 0.45 8.24 16.82
C GLU A 34 0.86 7.54 15.52
N SER A 35 0.81 6.21 15.53
CA SER A 35 1.02 5.39 14.33
C SER A 35 -0.31 4.80 13.85
N VAL A 36 -0.44 4.65 12.54
CA VAL A 36 -1.61 4.03 11.92
C VAL A 36 -1.16 2.96 10.93
N THR A 37 -1.97 1.93 10.74
CA THR A 37 -1.70 0.86 9.78
C THR A 37 -2.81 0.80 8.74
N LEU A 38 -2.42 0.90 7.48
CA LEU A 38 -3.27 0.67 6.31
C LEU A 38 -3.05 -0.76 5.82
N ARG A 39 -4.09 -1.40 5.30
CA ARG A 39 -4.01 -2.80 4.85
C ARG A 39 -4.71 -2.99 3.52
N CYS A 40 -4.04 -3.71 2.62
CA CYS A 40 -4.65 -4.29 1.42
C CYS A 40 -4.52 -5.81 1.43
N ASN A 41 -5.56 -6.50 0.99
CA ASN A 41 -5.54 -7.92 0.72
C ASN A 41 -5.40 -8.14 -0.79
N TYR A 42 -4.80 -9.25 -1.19
CA TYR A 42 -4.62 -9.58 -2.59
C TYR A 42 -4.79 -11.08 -2.86
N GLU A 43 -5.25 -11.38 -4.07
CA GLU A 43 -5.46 -12.72 -4.60
C GLU A 43 -4.60 -12.85 -5.87
N THR A 44 -3.70 -13.84 -5.88
CA THR A 44 -2.89 -14.18 -7.05
C THR A 44 -2.41 -15.62 -6.95
N THR A 45 -2.24 -16.28 -8.10
CA THR A 45 -1.64 -17.61 -8.20
C THR A 45 -0.11 -17.57 -8.25
N THR A 46 0.51 -16.41 -8.46
CA THR A 46 1.95 -16.25 -8.64
C THR A 46 2.69 -16.27 -7.31
N GLU A 47 3.84 -16.95 -7.21
CA GLU A 47 4.67 -16.94 -6.00
C GLU A 47 5.65 -15.77 -5.96
N ASP A 48 6.07 -15.20 -7.09
CA ASP A 48 6.85 -13.96 -7.14
C ASP A 48 5.92 -12.74 -7.11
N VAL A 49 5.88 -12.06 -5.97
CA VAL A 49 4.96 -10.96 -5.71
C VAL A 49 5.72 -9.75 -5.18
N VAL A 50 5.48 -8.59 -5.79
CA VAL A 50 5.98 -7.29 -5.33
C VAL A 50 4.81 -6.36 -5.07
N LEU A 51 4.77 -5.78 -3.86
CA LEU A 51 3.69 -4.90 -3.42
C LEU A 51 4.20 -3.49 -3.19
N TYR A 52 3.46 -2.54 -3.74
CA TYR A 52 3.82 -1.13 -3.74
C TYR A 52 2.83 -0.31 -2.94
N TRP A 53 3.33 0.77 -2.35
CA TRP A 53 2.51 1.79 -1.71
C TRP A 53 2.80 3.16 -2.30
N TYR A 54 1.74 3.90 -2.61
CA TYR A 54 1.79 5.27 -3.12
C TYR A 54 0.90 6.18 -2.27
N ARG A 55 1.25 7.46 -2.22
CA ARG A 55 0.47 8.53 -1.60
C ARG A 55 0.04 9.55 -2.64
N HIS A 56 -1.20 9.98 -2.58
CA HIS A 56 -1.79 10.92 -3.53
C HIS A 56 -2.52 12.01 -2.75
N HIS A 57 -1.89 13.18 -2.67
CA HIS A 57 -2.39 14.33 -1.91
C HIS A 57 -3.54 15.07 -2.61
N SER A 58 -3.50 15.11 -3.95
CA SER A 58 -4.52 15.74 -4.78
C SER A 58 -4.48 15.11 -6.17
N ASP A 59 -5.67 14.91 -6.72
CA ASP A 59 -6.00 14.53 -8.09
C ASP A 59 -5.27 15.30 -9.21
N LEU A 60 -4.70 16.46 -8.89
CA LEU A 60 -3.91 17.27 -9.83
C LEU A 60 -2.45 16.78 -9.97
N GLN A 61 -1.99 15.87 -9.13
CA GLN A 61 -0.60 15.39 -9.11
C GLN A 61 -0.55 13.88 -9.28
N ALA A 62 0.52 13.35 -9.86
CA ALA A 62 0.71 11.91 -9.91
C ALA A 62 0.88 11.32 -8.49
N PRO A 63 0.40 10.09 -8.22
CA PRO A 63 0.69 9.40 -6.98
C PRO A 63 2.21 9.30 -6.73
N GLN A 64 2.62 9.70 -5.54
CA GLN A 64 4.01 9.69 -5.09
C GLN A 64 4.37 8.33 -4.50
N PHE A 65 5.47 7.75 -4.96
CA PHE A 65 5.98 6.48 -4.43
C PHE A 65 6.37 6.61 -2.95
N ILE A 66 5.97 5.64 -2.13
CA ILE A 66 6.36 5.53 -0.72
C ILE A 66 7.42 4.44 -0.56
N LEU A 67 7.05 3.20 -0.90
CA LEU A 67 7.89 2.01 -0.71
C LEU A 67 7.41 0.84 -1.57
N TRP A 68 8.26 -0.19 -1.69
CA TRP A 68 7.84 -1.52 -2.13
C TRP A 68 8.43 -2.61 -1.25
N LYS A 69 7.71 -3.72 -1.15
CA LYS A 69 8.16 -4.92 -0.42
C LYS A 69 7.69 -6.18 -1.14
N GLY A 70 8.60 -7.12 -1.31
CA GLY A 70 8.27 -8.44 -1.86
C GLY A 70 7.50 -9.30 -0.86
N ALA A 71 6.75 -10.26 -1.40
CA ALA A 71 6.01 -11.26 -0.63
C ALA A 71 6.27 -12.66 -1.21
N ARG A 72 5.83 -13.70 -0.49
CA ARG A 72 5.96 -15.10 -0.93
C ARG A 72 7.42 -15.44 -1.27
N SER A 73 7.76 -15.86 -2.50
CA SER A 73 9.15 -16.20 -2.85
C SER A 73 10.08 -14.99 -2.86
N ASN A 74 9.55 -13.77 -2.89
CA ASN A 74 10.29 -12.51 -2.93
C ASN A 74 10.32 -11.79 -1.56
N SER A 75 9.96 -12.46 -0.47
CA SER A 75 9.81 -11.83 0.87
C SER A 75 11.07 -11.16 1.43
N GLY A 76 12.25 -11.51 0.91
CA GLY A 76 13.55 -10.96 1.32
C GLY A 76 13.86 -9.58 0.72
N SER A 77 13.15 -9.17 -0.33
CA SER A 77 13.43 -7.95 -1.09
C SER A 77 12.55 -6.79 -0.66
N GLN A 78 13.11 -5.59 -0.52
CA GLN A 78 12.35 -4.38 -0.22
C GLN A 78 13.12 -3.11 -0.58
N TYR A 79 12.39 -2.02 -0.77
CA TYR A 79 12.92 -0.66 -0.78
C TYR A 79 12.01 0.26 0.04
N ILE A 80 12.52 0.71 1.18
CA ILE A 80 11.81 1.58 2.13
C ILE A 80 12.73 2.77 2.45
N PRO A 81 12.62 3.88 1.71
CA PRO A 81 13.56 5.00 1.80
C PRO A 81 13.40 5.85 3.07
N ASP A 82 12.17 5.95 3.60
CA ASP A 82 11.85 6.76 4.78
C ASP A 82 11.48 5.86 5.98
N LYS A 83 12.19 6.07 7.10
CA LYS A 83 12.03 5.33 8.37
C LYS A 83 10.69 5.60 9.08
N ARG A 84 9.91 6.59 8.65
CA ARG A 84 8.54 6.78 9.12
C ARG A 84 7.60 5.69 8.63
N TYR A 85 7.95 5.01 7.54
CA TYR A 85 7.13 3.95 6.97
C TYR A 85 7.71 2.58 7.29
N GLU A 86 6.81 1.64 7.56
CA GLU A 86 7.13 0.22 7.66
C GLU A 86 6.13 -0.57 6.82
N SER A 87 6.57 -1.70 6.28
CA SER A 87 5.66 -2.60 5.57
C SER A 87 5.83 -4.04 6.02
N GLN A 88 4.68 -4.69 6.20
CA GLN A 88 4.59 -6.11 6.47
C GLN A 88 3.82 -6.78 5.35
N THR A 89 4.34 -7.88 4.82
CA THR A 89 3.72 -8.66 3.77
C THR A 89 3.43 -10.07 4.27
N SER A 90 2.28 -10.62 3.87
CA SER A 90 1.92 -12.02 4.07
C SER A 90 1.72 -12.70 2.71
N ARG A 91 1.23 -13.95 2.67
CA ARG A 91 0.90 -14.60 1.39
C ARG A 91 -0.29 -13.94 0.66
N SER A 92 -1.08 -13.11 1.33
CA SER A 92 -2.32 -12.54 0.77
C SER A 92 -2.62 -11.12 1.26
N SER A 93 -1.67 -10.44 1.91
CA SER A 93 -1.85 -9.05 2.33
C SER A 93 -0.55 -8.25 2.33
N THR A 94 -0.68 -6.93 2.20
CA THR A 94 0.34 -5.95 2.55
C THR A 94 -0.23 -4.94 3.53
N GLU A 95 0.61 -4.54 4.46
CA GLU A 95 0.34 -3.48 5.41
C GLU A 95 1.37 -2.37 5.25
N LEU A 96 0.91 -1.13 5.41
CA LEU A 96 1.73 0.07 5.52
C LEU A 96 1.47 0.70 6.88
N THR A 97 2.49 0.73 7.73
CA THR A 97 2.46 1.47 8.99
C THR A 97 3.11 2.82 8.79
N ILE A 98 2.38 3.88 9.10
CA ILE A 98 2.85 5.26 9.09
C ILE A 98 3.05 5.70 10.54
N ARG A 99 4.28 6.05 10.89
CA ARG A 99 4.64 6.49 12.24
C ARG A 99 4.59 8.00 12.37
N LYS A 100 4.19 8.47 13.55
CA LYS A 100 4.15 9.90 13.92
C LYS A 100 3.36 10.71 12.89
N LEU A 101 2.06 10.44 12.84
CA LEU A 101 1.15 11.11 11.92
C LEU A 101 1.24 12.64 12.03
N THR A 102 1.27 13.30 10.88
CA THR A 102 1.18 14.75 10.72
C THR A 102 -0.01 15.12 9.81
N PRO A 103 -0.41 16.41 9.73
CA PRO A 103 -1.43 16.86 8.78
C PRO A 103 -1.16 16.48 7.32
N GLU A 104 0.11 16.39 6.93
CA GLU A 104 0.53 15.98 5.58
C GLU A 104 0.28 14.49 5.30
N ASP A 105 0.00 13.67 6.31
CA ASP A 105 -0.34 12.26 6.10
C ASP A 105 -1.85 12.07 5.77
N THR A 106 -2.63 13.16 5.75
CA THR A 106 -4.03 13.13 5.30
C THR A 106 -4.06 13.12 3.77
N ALA A 107 -4.17 11.94 3.19
CA ALA A 107 -4.15 11.75 1.74
C ALA A 107 -4.89 10.47 1.33
N LEU A 108 -4.99 10.27 0.02
CA LEU A 108 -5.37 8.99 -0.58
C LEU A 108 -4.12 8.11 -0.72
N TYR A 109 -4.22 6.85 -0.31
CA TYR A 109 -3.16 5.88 -0.37
C TYR A 109 -3.54 4.77 -1.33
N TYR A 110 -2.61 4.41 -2.21
CA TYR A 110 -2.79 3.32 -3.16
C TYR A 110 -1.85 2.16 -2.84
N CYS A 111 -2.41 0.96 -2.87
CA CYS A 111 -1.64 -0.27 -2.91
C CYS A 111 -1.71 -0.85 -4.33
N ALA A 112 -0.58 -1.38 -4.81
CA ALA A 112 -0.52 -2.05 -6.11
C ALA A 112 0.16 -3.41 -5.97
N LEU A 113 -0.30 -4.35 -6.80
CA LEU A 113 0.22 -5.70 -6.92
C LEU A 113 0.93 -5.83 -8.25
N GLU A 114 2.19 -6.27 -8.23
CA GLU A 114 2.94 -6.71 -9.40
C GLU A 114 3.29 -8.19 -9.21
N THR A 115 3.03 -8.98 -10.25
CA THR A 115 3.32 -10.41 -10.33
C THR A 115 4.21 -10.63 -11.56
N GLN A 116 5.25 -11.46 -11.43
CA GLN A 116 6.16 -11.83 -12.54
C GLN A 116 5.87 -13.21 -13.10
#